data_AF-A0A521LD65-F1
#
_entry.id   AF-A0A521LD65-F1
#
_cell.length_a   1.000
_cell.length_b   1.000
_cell.length_c   1.000
_cell.angle_alpha   90.00
_cell.angle_beta   90.00
_cell.angle_gamma   90.00
#
_symmetry.space_group_name_H-M   'P 1'
#
loop_
_entity.id
_entity.type
_entity.pdbx_description
1 polymer ?
#
loop_
_entity_poly.entity_id
_entity_poly.type
_entity_poly.pdbx_seq_one_letter_code
_entity_poly.pdbx_strand_id
1 'polypeptide(L)'
;MWTAATGPALADRIKNPTAVFAGLDKVTGRIISFEVAIDETVQFGALQITPRVCWTRPPTEAPRTDGFVEVDEVTFNNEYRRIFTGWMFADSPGLHGVEHPIYDVWLTDCKGGTEVIVDPKDPEPPPPSDEPRRPARPANPLPPPQQPPASDQGGRIGIEPPRGVPVQPQQRPSQRFFPTNPGPGGRDPAAGGSN
;
A
#
# COMPACT_ATOMS: atom_id res chain seq x y z
N MET A 1 35.95 14.67 18.95
CA MET A 1 34.86 13.81 19.45
C MET A 1 33.58 14.59 19.36
N TRP A 2 32.65 14.20 18.49
CA TRP A 2 31.30 14.77 18.46
C TRP A 2 30.42 13.86 19.32
N THR A 3 29.97 14.38 20.45
CA THR A 3 29.02 13.69 21.32
C THR A 3 27.64 13.89 20.73
N ALA A 4 27.03 12.83 20.21
CA ALA A 4 25.63 12.86 19.79
C ALA A 4 24.75 12.88 21.06
N ALA A 5 23.94 13.92 21.23
CA ALA A 5 22.94 13.99 22.29
C ALA A 5 21.66 13.31 21.81
N THR A 6 21.35 12.14 22.36
CA THR A 6 20.07 11.44 22.15
C THR A 6 19.09 11.96 23.21
N GLY A 7 18.29 12.97 22.85
CA GLY A 7 17.14 13.41 23.67
C GLY A 7 15.92 12.53 23.43
N PRO A 8 14.98 12.42 24.39
CA PRO A 8 13.73 11.70 24.18
C PRO A 8 12.87 12.41 23.12
N ALA A 9 12.30 11.63 22.21
CA ALA A 9 11.30 12.13 21.28
C ALA A 9 9.96 12.27 22.02
N LEU A 10 9.43 13.49 22.12
CA LEU A 10 8.06 13.74 22.54
C LEU A 10 7.17 13.59 21.31
N ALA A 11 6.30 12.58 21.32
CA ALA A 11 5.37 12.30 20.24
C ALA A 11 3.97 12.79 20.61
N ASP A 12 3.84 14.04 21.05
CA ASP A 12 2.57 14.64 21.45
C ASP A 12 1.58 14.67 20.26
N ARG A 13 0.33 14.29 20.51
CA ARG A 13 -0.74 14.28 19.49
C ARG A 13 -1.86 15.20 19.91
N ILE A 14 -2.46 15.92 18.97
CA ILE A 14 -3.58 16.81 19.21
C ILE A 14 -4.86 16.13 18.73
N LYS A 15 -5.85 15.99 19.62
CA LYS A 15 -7.17 15.46 19.24
C LYS A 15 -8.02 16.55 18.61
N ASN A 16 -8.54 16.27 17.42
CA ASN A 16 -9.38 17.19 16.66
C ASN A 16 -10.84 16.69 16.61
N PRO A 17 -11.83 17.56 16.83
CA PRO A 17 -13.25 17.23 16.74
C PRO A 17 -13.77 17.15 15.29
N THR A 18 -13.00 17.59 14.31
CA THR A 18 -13.42 17.61 12.90
C THR A 18 -12.33 17.03 12.00
N ALA A 19 -12.72 16.08 11.16
CA ALA A 19 -11.92 15.53 10.07
C ALA A 19 -12.30 16.21 8.75
N VAL A 20 -11.30 16.54 7.94
CA VAL A 20 -11.47 17.16 6.62
C VAL A 20 -11.08 16.14 5.57
N PHE A 21 -12.03 15.79 4.70
CA PHE A 21 -11.83 14.84 3.62
C PHE A 21 -11.84 15.55 2.28
N ALA A 22 -11.18 14.93 1.30
CA ALA A 22 -11.43 15.19 -0.10
C ALA A 22 -12.06 13.95 -0.74
N GLY A 23 -13.07 14.21 -1.58
CA GLY A 23 -13.77 13.21 -2.37
C GLY A 23 -13.62 13.50 -3.86
N LEU A 24 -13.11 12.54 -4.63
CA LEU A 24 -13.10 12.59 -6.10
C LEU A 24 -14.26 11.77 -6.63
N ASP A 25 -15.08 12.37 -7.48
CA ASP A 25 -16.00 11.63 -8.34
C ASP A 25 -15.29 11.33 -9.67
N LYS A 26 -15.00 10.05 -9.93
CA LYS A 26 -14.31 9.58 -11.15
C LYS A 26 -15.18 9.71 -12.40
N VAL A 27 -16.50 9.81 -12.26
CA VAL A 27 -17.43 9.99 -13.39
C VAL A 27 -17.44 11.44 -13.85
N THR A 28 -17.49 12.39 -12.91
CA THR A 28 -17.53 13.82 -13.23
C THR A 28 -16.16 14.50 -13.23
N GLY A 29 -15.13 13.85 -12.68
CA GLY A 29 -13.78 14.40 -12.53
C GLY A 29 -13.68 15.52 -11.49
N ARG A 30 -14.67 15.67 -10.61
CA ARG A 30 -14.72 16.75 -9.61
C ARG A 30 -14.19 16.28 -8.27
N ILE A 31 -13.32 17.10 -7.67
CA ILE A 31 -12.86 16.94 -6.29
C ILE A 31 -13.60 17.95 -5.42
N ILE A 32 -14.20 17.49 -4.33
CA ILE A 32 -14.79 18.33 -3.31
C ILE A 32 -14.09 18.10 -1.98
N SER A 33 -14.00 19.15 -1.16
CA SER A 33 -13.57 19.03 0.22
C SER A 33 -14.78 19.20 1.14
N PHE A 34 -14.88 18.35 2.15
CA PHE A 34 -15.97 18.37 3.11
C PHE A 34 -15.46 18.02 4.51
N GLU A 35 -16.18 18.53 5.49
CA GLU A 35 -15.84 18.42 6.90
C GLU A 35 -16.83 17.49 7.58
N VAL A 36 -16.31 16.62 8.44
CA VAL A 36 -17.10 15.63 9.16
C VAL A 36 -16.69 15.68 10.61
N ALA A 37 -17.65 15.86 11.51
CA ALA A 37 -17.36 15.79 12.94
C ALA A 37 -17.03 14.33 13.33
N ILE A 38 -16.22 14.15 14.36
CA ILE A 38 -15.94 12.81 14.88
C ILE A 38 -17.23 12.14 15.34
N ASP A 39 -17.37 10.86 14.99
CA ASP A 39 -18.54 10.00 15.23
C ASP A 39 -19.82 10.39 14.46
N GLU A 40 -19.76 11.40 13.59
CA GLU A 40 -20.82 11.69 12.63
C GLU A 40 -20.59 10.97 11.29
N THR A 41 -21.68 10.68 10.59
CA THR A 41 -21.62 10.05 9.26
C THR A 41 -22.05 11.05 8.21
N VAL A 42 -21.19 11.26 7.21
CA VAL A 42 -21.51 12.08 6.03
C VAL A 42 -21.55 11.20 4.79
N GLN A 43 -22.44 11.53 3.87
CA GLN A 43 -22.59 10.83 2.60
C GLN A 43 -21.88 11.58 1.47
N PHE A 44 -21.03 10.86 0.74
CA PHE A 44 -20.41 11.31 -0.50
C PHE A 44 -20.72 10.30 -1.61
N GLY A 45 -21.65 10.65 -2.50
CA GLY A 45 -22.12 9.74 -3.54
C GLY A 45 -22.76 8.49 -2.95
N ALA A 46 -22.17 7.32 -3.24
CA ALA A 46 -22.59 6.03 -2.68
C ALA A 46 -21.82 5.64 -1.41
N LEU A 47 -20.93 6.49 -0.89
CA LEU A 47 -20.13 6.20 0.28
C LEU A 47 -20.68 6.94 1.51
N GLN A 48 -20.73 6.26 2.64
CA GLN A 48 -20.94 6.83 3.96
C GLN A 48 -19.64 6.77 4.74
N ILE A 49 -19.18 7.93 5.20
CA ILE A 49 -17.89 8.11 5.85
C ILE A 49 -18.12 8.49 7.29
N THR A 50 -17.52 7.73 8.21
CA THR A 50 -17.62 7.95 9.65
C THR A 50 -16.21 7.98 10.27
N PRO A 51 -15.63 9.18 10.52
CA PRO A 51 -14.37 9.29 11.24
C PRO A 51 -14.58 9.01 12.73
N ARG A 52 -13.77 8.12 13.31
CA ARG A 52 -13.79 7.82 14.75
C ARG A 52 -12.70 8.57 15.51
N VAL A 53 -11.60 8.86 14.84
CA VAL A 53 -10.43 9.53 15.41
C VAL A 53 -9.82 10.43 14.36
N CYS A 54 -9.35 11.61 14.77
CA CYS A 54 -8.56 12.50 13.91
C CYS A 54 -7.51 13.21 14.77
N TRP A 55 -6.24 13.01 14.44
CA TRP A 55 -5.08 13.50 15.17
C TRP A 55 -4.19 14.37 14.29
N THR A 56 -3.64 15.43 14.87
CA THR A 56 -2.59 16.26 14.27
C THR A 56 -1.37 16.32 15.18
N ARG A 57 -0.23 16.71 14.63
CA ARG A 57 0.98 17.02 15.40
C ARG A 57 1.06 18.49 15.79
N PRO A 58 1.65 18.83 16.94
CA PRO A 58 2.01 20.20 17.28
C PRO A 58 2.93 20.82 16.21
N PRO A 59 2.91 22.15 16.05
CA PRO A 59 3.73 22.85 15.04
C PRO A 59 5.25 22.77 15.30
N THR A 60 5.67 22.24 16.44
CA THR A 60 7.08 22.02 16.79
C THR A 60 7.65 20.73 16.21
N GLU A 61 6.82 19.82 15.70
CA GLU A 61 7.20 18.56 15.07
C GLU A 61 6.90 18.59 13.56
N ALA A 62 7.41 17.61 12.80
CA ALA A 62 7.02 17.40 11.42
C ALA A 62 5.48 17.25 11.32
N PRO A 63 4.82 18.01 10.42
CA PRO A 63 3.37 17.90 10.24
C PRO A 63 2.97 16.48 9.86
N ARG A 64 2.08 15.90 10.66
CA ARG A 64 1.47 14.61 10.37
C ARG A 64 0.03 14.64 10.86
N THR A 65 -0.86 14.20 9.99
CA THR A 65 -2.28 14.12 10.25
C THR A 65 -2.74 12.72 9.91
N ASP A 66 -3.35 12.05 10.88
CA ASP A 66 -3.85 10.70 10.75
C ASP A 66 -5.24 10.58 11.37
N GLY A 67 -6.06 9.69 10.82
CA GLY A 67 -7.42 9.50 11.28
C GLY A 67 -7.90 8.07 11.08
N PHE A 68 -8.62 7.54 12.05
CA PHE A 68 -9.27 6.24 11.93
C PHE A 68 -10.67 6.43 11.36
N VAL A 69 -10.96 5.79 10.25
CA VAL A 69 -12.17 6.02 9.46
C VAL A 69 -12.83 4.69 9.12
N GLU A 70 -14.15 4.67 9.25
CA GLU A 70 -15.00 3.61 8.70
C GLU A 70 -15.72 4.14 7.48
N VAL A 71 -15.71 3.37 6.38
CA VAL A 71 -16.44 3.71 5.16
C VAL A 71 -17.33 2.55 4.75
N ASP A 72 -18.60 2.85 4.62
CA ASP A 72 -19.64 1.94 4.15
C ASP A 72 -20.08 2.36 2.74
N GLU A 73 -20.26 1.38 1.86
CA GLU A 73 -20.86 1.55 0.55
C GLU A 73 -22.37 1.31 0.65
N VAL A 74 -23.16 2.22 0.10
CA VAL A 74 -24.61 2.09 -0.06
C VAL A 74 -24.88 1.46 -1.43
N THR A 75 -25.32 0.21 -1.43
CA THR A 75 -25.62 -0.52 -2.67
C THR A 75 -26.91 -0.01 -3.32
N PHE A 76 -27.15 -0.39 -4.58
CA PHE A 76 -28.40 -0.08 -5.27
C PHE A 76 -29.66 -0.62 -4.56
N ASN A 77 -29.52 -1.70 -3.78
CA ASN A 77 -30.59 -2.28 -2.98
C ASN A 77 -30.75 -1.60 -1.61
N ASN A 78 -30.03 -0.49 -1.38
CA ASN A 78 -30.04 0.26 -0.12
C ASN A 78 -29.49 -0.55 1.08
N GLU A 79 -28.55 -1.46 0.80
CA GLU A 79 -27.81 -2.20 1.83
C GLU A 79 -26.49 -1.50 2.12
N TYR A 80 -26.08 -1.49 3.39
CA TYR A 80 -24.81 -0.92 3.82
C TYR A 80 -23.75 -2.00 3.93
N ARG A 81 -22.64 -1.84 3.19
CA ARG A 81 -21.51 -2.76 3.21
C ARG A 81 -20.24 -2.03 3.61
N ARG A 82 -19.60 -2.45 4.71
CA ARG A 82 -18.26 -1.97 5.11
C ARG A 82 -17.24 -2.30 4.03
N ILE A 83 -16.70 -1.27 3.38
CA ILE A 83 -15.64 -1.43 2.37
C ILE A 83 -14.26 -1.05 2.92
N PHE A 84 -14.21 -0.22 3.97
CA PHE A 84 -12.97 0.20 4.59
C PHE A 84 -13.14 0.40 6.09
N THR A 85 -12.14 -0.03 6.85
CA THR A 85 -11.93 0.37 8.23
C THR A 85 -10.43 0.41 8.48
N GLY A 86 -9.92 1.55 8.90
CA GLY A 86 -8.49 1.70 9.09
C GLY A 86 -8.02 3.14 9.25
N TRP A 87 -6.71 3.27 9.41
CA TRP A 87 -6.01 4.55 9.49
C TRP A 87 -5.82 5.13 8.10
N MET A 88 -6.20 6.39 7.92
CA MET A 88 -5.87 7.23 6.78
C MET A 88 -4.79 8.23 7.17
N PHE A 89 -3.92 8.59 6.23
CA PHE A 89 -2.84 9.56 6.44
C PHE A 89 -2.95 10.67 5.41
N ALA A 90 -3.01 11.92 5.88
CA ALA A 90 -3.19 13.07 4.98
C ALA A 90 -1.97 13.36 4.09
N ASP A 91 -0.78 13.02 4.57
CA ASP A 91 0.49 13.17 3.84
C ASP A 91 0.72 12.07 2.80
N SER A 92 -0.01 10.95 2.90
CA SER A 92 0.09 9.80 2.00
C SER A 92 -1.29 9.25 1.56
N PRO A 93 -2.10 10.04 0.83
CA PRO A 93 -3.45 9.63 0.42
C PRO A 93 -3.48 8.33 -0.39
N GLY A 94 -2.49 8.12 -1.26
CA GLY A 94 -2.40 6.92 -2.11
C GLY A 94 -2.03 5.63 -1.38
N LEU A 95 -1.66 5.70 -0.09
CA LEU A 95 -1.32 4.51 0.70
C LEU A 95 -2.55 3.93 1.41
N HIS A 96 -3.42 4.80 1.94
CA HIS A 96 -4.54 4.39 2.79
C HIS A 96 -5.85 5.17 2.56
N GLY A 97 -6.03 5.79 1.39
CA GLY A 97 -7.33 6.29 0.94
C GLY A 97 -8.28 5.17 0.51
N VAL A 98 -9.57 5.47 0.48
CA VAL A 98 -10.57 4.58 -0.13
C VAL A 98 -10.61 4.85 -1.62
N GLU A 99 -10.24 3.84 -2.39
CA GLU A 99 -10.35 3.79 -3.84
C GLU A 99 -11.58 2.96 -4.21
N HIS A 100 -12.69 3.62 -4.54
CA HIS A 100 -13.90 2.96 -5.03
C HIS A 100 -14.00 3.13 -6.56
N PRO A 101 -14.64 2.20 -7.31
CA PRO A 101 -14.65 2.26 -8.78
C PRO A 101 -15.21 3.57 -9.37
N ILE A 102 -16.04 4.27 -8.59
CA ILE A 102 -16.72 5.52 -8.97
C ILE A 102 -16.24 6.71 -8.15
N TYR A 103 -15.82 6.50 -6.90
CA TYR A 103 -15.53 7.57 -5.94
C TYR A 103 -14.22 7.28 -5.24
N ASP A 104 -13.41 8.30 -4.97
CA ASP A 104 -12.27 8.16 -4.07
C ASP A 104 -12.45 9.09 -2.88
N VAL A 105 -12.07 8.65 -1.70
CA VAL A 105 -12.11 9.47 -0.49
C VAL A 105 -10.83 9.29 0.30
N TRP A 106 -10.22 10.41 0.68
CA TRP A 106 -9.04 10.41 1.52
C TRP A 106 -9.08 11.56 2.53
N LEU A 107 -8.43 11.32 3.67
CA LEU A 107 -8.21 12.34 4.68
C LEU A 107 -7.26 13.41 4.13
N THR A 108 -7.56 14.68 4.39
CA THR A 108 -6.72 15.82 3.97
C THR A 108 -6.24 16.65 5.14
N ASP A 109 -7.04 16.78 6.20
CA ASP A 109 -6.65 17.49 7.40
C ASP A 109 -7.52 17.09 8.61
N CYS A 110 -7.13 17.50 9.81
CA CYS A 110 -8.00 17.54 10.98
C CYS A 110 -7.94 18.93 11.60
N LYS A 111 -9.07 19.42 12.13
CA LYS A 111 -9.12 20.78 12.69
C LYS A 111 -10.01 20.89 13.92
N GLY A 112 -9.87 22.02 14.61
CA GLY A 112 -10.66 22.38 15.78
C GLY A 112 -10.14 21.82 17.10
N GLY A 113 -9.03 21.06 17.08
CA GLY A 113 -8.43 20.48 18.27
C GLY A 113 -7.51 21.46 18.98
N THR A 114 -7.71 21.62 20.29
CA THR A 114 -6.78 22.33 21.19
C THR A 114 -6.17 21.41 22.24
N GLU A 115 -6.62 20.16 22.31
CA GLU A 115 -6.22 19.20 23.33
C GLU A 115 -4.98 18.42 22.88
N VAL A 116 -3.83 18.76 23.44
CA VAL A 116 -2.59 17.99 23.29
C VAL A 116 -2.66 16.80 24.25
N ILE A 117 -2.81 15.60 23.71
CA ILE A 117 -2.60 14.35 24.43
C ILE A 117 -1.09 14.12 24.47
N VAL A 118 -0.51 14.29 25.66
CA VAL A 118 0.85 13.85 25.94
C VAL A 118 0.78 12.34 26.07
N ASP A 119 1.33 11.61 25.10
CA ASP A 119 1.41 10.15 25.16
C ASP A 119 2.17 9.78 26.45
N PRO A 120 1.56 9.03 27.40
CA PRO A 120 2.24 8.61 28.62
C PRO A 120 3.47 7.79 28.24
N LYS A 121 4.64 8.20 28.74
CA LYS A 121 5.89 7.46 28.58
C LYS A 121 5.66 5.99 28.97
N ASP A 122 5.68 5.08 28.00
CA ASP A 122 5.71 3.64 28.29
C ASP A 122 6.85 3.37 29.28
N PRO A 123 6.62 2.62 30.38
CA PRO A 123 7.67 2.32 31.32
C PRO A 123 8.79 1.61 30.57
N GLU A 124 9.94 2.27 30.53
CA GLU A 124 11.14 1.74 29.93
C GLU A 124 11.38 0.34 30.51
N PRO A 125 11.50 -0.71 29.68
CA PRO A 125 11.76 -2.05 30.20
C PRO A 125 12.99 -1.96 31.10
N PRO A 126 12.95 -2.53 32.32
CA PRO A 126 14.07 -2.44 33.23
C PRO A 126 15.34 -2.88 32.52
N PRO A 127 16.49 -2.22 32.77
CA PRO A 127 17.75 -2.65 32.20
C PRO A 127 17.91 -4.16 32.45
N PRO A 128 18.42 -4.93 31.48
CA PRO A 128 18.62 -6.36 31.67
C PRO A 128 19.42 -6.55 32.95
N SER A 129 18.79 -7.18 33.95
CA SER A 129 19.49 -7.54 35.17
C SER A 129 20.62 -8.48 34.81
N ASP A 130 21.82 -8.23 35.32
CA ASP A 130 22.95 -9.14 35.29
C ASP A 130 22.60 -10.41 36.10
N GLU A 131 21.74 -11.27 35.56
CA GLU A 131 21.60 -12.63 36.05
C GLU A 131 22.91 -13.35 35.78
N PRO A 132 23.52 -14.00 36.78
CA PRO A 132 24.70 -14.82 36.57
C PRO A 132 24.39 -15.84 35.48
N ARG A 133 25.12 -15.77 34.37
CA ARG A 133 25.02 -16.70 33.25
C ARG A 133 25.01 -18.12 33.82
N ARG A 134 23.86 -18.78 33.74
CA ARG A 134 23.68 -20.16 34.23
C ARG A 134 24.85 -21.00 33.72
N PRO A 135 25.58 -21.72 34.60
CA PRO A 135 26.77 -22.45 34.18
C PRO A 135 26.42 -23.43 33.08
N ALA A 136 27.22 -23.42 32.02
CA ALA A 136 27.07 -24.33 30.90
C ALA A 136 27.10 -25.76 31.44
N ARG A 137 26.12 -26.58 31.04
CA ARG A 137 26.16 -28.02 31.33
C ARG A 137 27.40 -28.61 30.64
N PRO A 138 28.16 -29.50 31.30
CA PRO A 138 29.29 -30.16 30.66
C PRO A 138 28.78 -30.92 29.44
N ALA A 139 29.41 -30.68 28.29
CA ALA A 139 29.10 -31.37 27.05
C ALA A 139 29.54 -32.83 27.17
N ASN A 140 28.60 -33.76 27.03
CA ASN A 140 28.98 -35.15 26.79
C ASN A 140 29.65 -35.28 25.42
N PRO A 141 30.67 -36.14 25.26
CA PRO A 141 31.30 -36.38 23.96
C PRO A 141 30.28 -36.82 22.92
N LEU A 142 30.34 -36.21 21.73
CA LEU A 142 29.54 -36.65 20.59
C LEU A 142 29.92 -38.08 20.20
N PRO A 143 28.95 -38.97 19.93
CA PRO A 143 29.25 -40.27 19.35
C PRO A 143 29.84 -40.10 17.94
N PRO A 144 30.70 -41.03 17.49
CA PRO A 144 31.33 -40.95 16.19
C PRO A 144 30.30 -41.02 15.05
N PRO A 145 30.60 -40.42 13.88
CA PRO A 145 29.67 -40.40 12.76
C PRO A 145 29.39 -41.83 12.28
N GLN A 146 28.13 -42.25 12.33
CA GLN A 146 27.70 -43.49 11.69
C GLN A 146 27.66 -43.27 10.17
N GLN A 147 28.34 -44.14 9.42
CA GLN A 147 28.27 -44.12 7.96
C GLN A 147 26.82 -44.35 7.50
N PRO A 148 26.30 -43.55 6.56
CA PRO A 148 24.98 -43.76 6.01
C PRO A 148 24.91 -45.12 5.30
N PRO A 149 23.76 -45.83 5.38
CA PRO A 149 23.58 -47.08 4.64
C PRO A 149 23.68 -46.82 3.14
N ALA A 150 24.25 -47.81 2.44
CA ALA A 150 24.38 -47.83 0.99
C ALA A 150 23.01 -47.56 0.33
N SER A 151 23.02 -46.67 -0.66
CA SER A 151 21.85 -46.29 -1.45
C SER A 151 21.32 -47.49 -2.23
N ASP A 152 20.21 -48.06 -1.76
CA ASP A 152 19.36 -48.92 -2.58
C ASP A 152 18.40 -48.07 -3.43
N GLN A 153 18.15 -48.56 -4.62
CA GLN A 153 17.54 -47.86 -5.74
C GLN A 153 16.03 -47.73 -5.55
N GLY A 154 15.49 -46.55 -5.89
CA GLY A 154 14.05 -46.37 -6.13
C GLY A 154 13.44 -45.21 -5.36
N GLY A 155 13.02 -44.17 -6.10
CA GLY A 155 12.09 -43.16 -5.57
C GLY A 155 12.69 -41.80 -5.22
N ARG A 156 13.39 -41.16 -6.17
CA ARG A 156 13.53 -39.69 -6.13
C ARG A 156 12.20 -39.08 -6.59
N ILE A 157 11.48 -38.43 -5.68
CA ILE A 157 10.42 -37.48 -6.05
C ILE A 157 11.12 -36.31 -6.71
N GLY A 158 11.12 -36.30 -8.05
CA GLY A 158 11.66 -35.21 -8.85
C GLY A 158 10.71 -34.03 -8.82
N ILE A 159 10.99 -33.03 -8.00
CA ILE A 159 10.46 -31.68 -8.23
C ILE A 159 11.41 -31.05 -9.24
N GLU A 160 11.19 -31.36 -10.51
CA GLU A 160 11.80 -30.63 -11.62
C GLU A 160 11.11 -29.26 -11.70
N PRO A 161 11.83 -28.13 -11.65
CA PRO A 161 11.23 -26.83 -11.88
C PRO A 161 10.60 -26.82 -13.29
N PRO A 162 9.39 -26.26 -13.49
CA PRO A 162 8.77 -26.24 -14.80
C PRO A 162 9.69 -25.51 -15.77
N ARG A 163 10.17 -26.23 -16.78
CA ARG A 163 10.97 -25.65 -17.86
C ARG A 163 10.12 -24.59 -18.55
N GLY A 164 10.63 -23.36 -18.58
CA GLY A 164 9.99 -22.27 -19.31
C GLY A 164 9.74 -22.67 -20.76
N VAL A 165 8.52 -22.45 -21.23
CA VAL A 165 8.18 -22.67 -22.64
C VAL A 165 8.90 -21.60 -23.45
N PRO A 166 9.68 -21.94 -24.49
CA PRO A 166 10.25 -20.95 -25.37
C PRO A 166 9.11 -20.21 -26.09
N VAL A 167 8.89 -18.95 -25.71
CA VAL A 167 7.99 -18.06 -26.44
C VAL A 167 8.66 -17.77 -27.77
N GLN A 168 8.08 -18.27 -28.86
CA GLN A 168 8.58 -18.00 -30.21
C GLN A 168 8.59 -16.47 -30.43
N PRO A 169 9.64 -15.92 -31.08
CA PRO A 169 9.64 -14.51 -31.43
C PRO A 169 8.42 -14.22 -32.29
N GLN A 170 7.57 -13.34 -31.78
CA GLN A 170 6.35 -12.89 -32.43
C GLN A 170 6.74 -12.35 -33.80
N GLN A 171 6.24 -12.99 -34.87
CA GLN A 171 6.50 -12.56 -36.23
C GLN A 171 6.19 -11.07 -36.34
N ARG A 172 7.14 -10.30 -36.89
CA ARG A 172 6.92 -8.88 -37.21
C ARG A 172 5.58 -8.78 -37.95
N PRO A 173 4.67 -7.87 -37.54
CA PRO A 173 3.44 -7.67 -38.28
C PRO A 173 3.84 -7.29 -39.71
N SER A 174 3.54 -8.18 -40.65
CA SER A 174 3.53 -7.85 -42.06
C SER A 174 2.38 -6.87 -42.25
N GLN A 175 2.66 -5.58 -42.09
CA GLN A 175 1.80 -4.56 -42.66
C GLN A 175 1.82 -4.74 -44.18
N ARG A 176 0.86 -5.53 -44.68
CA ARG A 176 0.22 -5.26 -45.96
C ARG A 176 -1.23 -4.90 -45.66
N PHE A 177 -1.38 -3.79 -44.96
CA PHE A 177 -2.64 -3.05 -44.86
C PHE A 177 -2.84 -2.24 -46.14
N PHE A 178 -2.92 -2.90 -47.29
CA PHE A 178 -3.45 -2.29 -48.51
C PHE A 178 -4.14 -3.38 -49.30
N PRO A 179 -5.48 -3.46 -49.32
CA PRO A 179 -6.16 -4.07 -50.43
C PRO A 179 -5.84 -3.21 -51.66
N THR A 180 -4.89 -3.65 -52.48
CA THR A 180 -4.73 -3.13 -53.84
C THR A 180 -5.96 -3.57 -54.63
N ASN A 181 -7.00 -2.74 -54.62
CA ASN A 181 -7.98 -2.78 -55.69
C ASN A 181 -7.22 -2.43 -56.97
N PRO A 182 -7.18 -3.30 -58.01
CA PRO A 182 -6.62 -2.92 -59.28
C PRO A 182 -7.56 -1.88 -59.91
N GLY A 183 -7.24 -0.61 -59.71
CA GLY A 183 -7.77 0.46 -60.55
C GLY A 183 -7.20 0.29 -61.96
N PRO A 184 -8.01 0.42 -63.03
CA PRO A 184 -7.49 0.34 -64.38
C PRO A 184 -6.70 1.62 -64.67
N GLY A 185 -5.39 1.48 -64.80
CA GLY A 185 -4.53 2.52 -65.36
C GLY A 185 -3.72 3.31 -64.33
N GLY A 186 -2.41 3.04 -64.31
CA GLY A 186 -1.44 3.88 -63.63
C GLY A 186 -0.04 3.41 -63.98
N ARG A 187 0.69 4.21 -64.74
CA ARG A 187 1.99 3.91 -65.37
C ARG A 187 3.10 3.72 -64.32
N ASP A 188 3.95 2.70 -64.50
CA ASP A 188 5.18 2.51 -63.74
C ASP A 188 6.21 3.62 -64.07
N PRO A 189 6.77 4.35 -63.07
CA PRO A 189 7.77 5.39 -63.31
C PRO A 189 9.22 4.89 -63.18
N ALA A 190 9.48 3.58 -63.10
CA ALA A 190 10.82 3.03 -62.86
C ALA A 190 11.44 2.30 -64.06
N ALA A 191 11.08 2.72 -65.29
CA ALA A 191 11.75 2.28 -66.51
C ALA A 191 12.55 3.44 -67.13
N GLY A 192 13.85 3.47 -66.84
CA GLY A 192 14.83 4.32 -67.52
C GLY A 192 16.16 4.22 -66.77
N GLY A 193 17.29 3.89 -67.38
CA GLY A 193 17.64 3.55 -68.75
C GLY A 193 19.17 3.51 -68.77
N SER A 194 19.76 2.39 -69.21
CA SER A 194 21.19 2.32 -69.53
C SER A 194 21.32 2.24 -71.04
N ASN A 195 21.86 3.30 -71.62
CA ASN A 195 22.71 3.24 -72.80
C ASN A 195 23.75 4.37 -72.66
#